data_AF-A0A5S3WTM2-F1
#
_entry.id   AF-A0A5S3WTM2-F1
#
_cell.length_a   1.000
_cell.length_b   1.000
_cell.length_c   1.000
_cell.angle_alpha   90.00
_cell.angle_beta   90.00
_cell.angle_gamma   90.00
#
_symmetry.space_group_name_H-M   'P 1'
#
loop_
_entity.id
_entity.type
_entity.pdbx_description
1 polymer ?
#
loop_
_entity_poly.entity_id
_entity_poly.type
_entity_poly.pdbx_seq_one_letter_code
_entity_poly.pdbx_strand_id
1 'polypeptide(L)'
;MHQTGLLPAADICSESINNNGCYGVVKYTLGEQSVYVKQVFINRLGGGVKPDLSADDIEFFRYLDSILRYCYVLVYVRNASTGDYDSAIFLDDYEAIQGISKEEAQQRLVDLNTVVNYLKTAMK
;
A
#
# COMPACT_ATOMS: atom_id res chain seq x y z
N MET A 1 -9.18 -5.61 -18.38
CA MET A 1 -7.89 -5.05 -18.80
C MET A 1 -7.69 -3.74 -18.07
N HIS A 2 -6.51 -3.61 -17.44
CA HIS A 2 -5.81 -2.43 -16.95
C HIS A 2 -6.60 -1.25 -16.35
N GLN A 3 -6.52 -1.15 -15.03
CA GLN A 3 -5.93 0.05 -14.44
C GLN A 3 -5.16 -0.35 -13.17
N THR A 4 -3.84 -0.49 -13.31
CA THR A 4 -2.86 -0.31 -12.24
C THR A 4 -2.92 1.18 -11.87
N GLY A 5 -4.00 1.56 -11.18
CA GLY A 5 -4.35 2.96 -10.94
C GLY A 5 -3.51 3.52 -9.81
N LEU A 6 -2.33 4.03 -10.18
CA LEU A 6 -1.59 5.01 -9.38
C LEU A 6 -2.58 6.01 -8.76
N LEU A 7 -2.45 6.28 -7.47
CA LEU A 7 -3.38 7.16 -6.78
C LEU A 7 -3.35 8.55 -7.46
N PRO A 8 -4.47 9.02 -8.03
CA PRO A 8 -4.49 10.25 -8.80
C PRO A 8 -4.36 11.45 -7.86
N ALA A 9 -3.19 12.08 -7.83
CA ALA A 9 -2.98 13.35 -7.15
C ALA A 9 -2.08 14.22 -8.02
N ALA A 10 -2.56 15.41 -8.41
CA ALA A 10 -1.89 16.30 -9.35
C ALA A 10 -0.44 16.64 -8.97
N ASP A 11 -0.14 16.65 -7.67
CA ASP A 11 1.16 17.04 -7.14
C ASP A 11 2.06 15.84 -6.78
N ILE A 12 1.57 14.60 -6.93
CA ILE A 12 2.33 13.39 -6.59
C ILE A 12 2.80 12.72 -7.87
N CYS A 13 4.11 12.71 -8.08
CA CYS A 13 4.73 11.88 -9.10
C CYS A 13 4.78 10.44 -8.63
N SER A 14 4.52 9.48 -9.52
CA SER A 14 4.59 8.07 -9.16
C SER A 14 5.30 7.24 -10.21
N GLU A 15 6.12 6.30 -9.74
CA GLU A 15 6.87 5.38 -10.58
C GLU A 15 6.74 3.96 -10.02
N SER A 16 6.45 3.00 -10.90
CA SER A 16 6.45 1.58 -10.54
C SER A 16 7.89 1.10 -10.39
N ILE A 17 8.18 0.51 -9.24
CA ILE A 17 9.45 -0.13 -8.95
C ILE A 17 9.26 -1.62 -9.20
N ASN A 18 9.92 -2.14 -10.25
CA ASN A 18 9.95 -3.56 -10.57
C ASN A 18 11.41 -4.00 -10.61
N ASN A 19 12.00 -4.26 -9.44
CA ASN A 19 13.40 -4.69 -9.31
C ASN A 19 13.50 -5.88 -8.36
N ASN A 20 14.46 -6.77 -8.64
CA ASN A 20 14.90 -7.84 -7.74
C ASN A 20 13.77 -8.68 -7.12
N GLY A 21 12.78 -9.11 -7.91
CA GLY A 21 11.70 -9.98 -7.42
C GLY A 21 10.58 -9.25 -6.65
N CYS A 22 10.78 -7.99 -6.27
CA CYS A 22 9.76 -7.16 -5.64
C CYS A 22 8.87 -6.50 -6.71
N TYR A 23 7.62 -6.95 -6.78
CA TYR A 23 6.62 -6.47 -7.74
C TYR A 23 5.52 -5.67 -7.07
N GLY A 24 4.91 -4.75 -7.80
CA GLY A 24 3.74 -4.00 -7.29
C GLY A 24 4.11 -2.97 -6.22
N VAL A 25 5.38 -2.57 -6.13
CA VAL A 25 5.79 -1.40 -5.36
C VAL A 25 5.69 -0.17 -6.25
N VAL A 26 5.11 0.89 -5.72
CA VAL A 26 5.06 2.21 -6.34
C VAL A 26 5.79 3.17 -5.43
N LYS A 27 6.73 3.92 -5.98
CA LYS A 27 7.31 5.07 -5.29
C LYS A 27 6.46 6.29 -5.61
N TYR A 28 5.95 6.93 -4.57
CA TYR A 28 5.25 8.21 -4.64
C TYR A 28 6.20 9.31 -4.19
N THR A 29 6.26 10.40 -4.94
CA THR A 29 7.18 11.52 -4.70
C THR A 29 6.40 12.84 -4.69
N LEU A 30 6.64 13.65 -3.66
CA LEU A 30 6.10 15.00 -3.50
C LEU A 30 7.26 15.94 -3.15
N GLY A 31 7.67 16.79 -4.12
CA GLY A 31 8.89 17.59 -3.98
C GLY A 31 10.14 16.70 -3.89
N GLU A 32 10.94 16.87 -2.85
CA GLU A 32 12.15 16.06 -2.58
C GLU A 32 11.87 14.80 -1.74
N GLN A 33 10.66 14.68 -1.19
CA GLN A 33 10.27 13.58 -0.32
C GLN A 33 9.64 12.44 -1.12
N SER A 34 9.91 11.21 -0.71
CA SER A 34 9.36 10.02 -1.36
C SER A 34 9.04 8.91 -0.38
N VAL A 35 7.93 8.22 -0.61
CA VAL A 35 7.53 7.00 0.11
C VAL A 35 7.31 5.86 -0.87
N TYR A 36 7.57 4.64 -0.41
CA TYR A 36 7.32 3.43 -1.17
C TYR A 36 6.03 2.78 -0.68
N VAL A 37 5.24 2.25 -1.60
CA VAL A 37 3.96 1.62 -1.28
C VAL A 37 3.86 0.32 -2.05
N LYS A 38 3.80 -0.80 -1.33
CA LYS A 38 3.46 -2.11 -1.89
C LYS A 38 1.95 -2.19 -2.06
N GLN A 39 1.49 -2.47 -3.27
CA GLN A 39 0.07 -2.65 -3.57
C GLN A 39 -0.30 -4.13 -3.48
N VAL A 40 -1.31 -4.44 -2.68
CA VAL A 40 -1.82 -5.81 -2.48
C VAL A 40 -3.32 -5.81 -2.69
N PHE A 41 -3.85 -6.83 -3.36
CA PHE A 41 -5.27 -6.90 -3.71
C PHE A 41 -5.90 -8.13 -3.08
N ILE A 42 -6.99 -7.95 -2.32
CA ILE A 42 -7.74 -9.04 -1.69
C ILE A 42 -9.20 -9.01 -2.09
N ASN A 43 -9.80 -10.19 -2.27
CA ASN A 43 -11.19 -10.30 -2.72
C ASN A 43 -12.22 -10.04 -1.61
N ARG A 44 -11.84 -10.21 -0.33
CA ARG A 44 -12.72 -10.00 0.83
C ARG A 44 -11.90 -9.88 2.11
N LEU A 45 -12.44 -9.15 3.09
CA LEU A 45 -11.95 -9.18 4.46
C LEU A 45 -12.31 -10.53 5.09
N GLY A 46 -11.30 -11.35 5.41
CA GLY A 46 -11.46 -12.64 6.08
C GLY A 46 -11.61 -12.48 7.60
N GLY A 47 -10.88 -13.30 8.36
CA GLY A 47 -10.75 -13.16 9.82
C GLY A 47 -9.76 -12.08 10.26
N GLY A 48 -9.14 -11.38 9.32
CA GLY A 48 -8.14 -10.34 9.51
C GLY A 48 -7.49 -9.97 8.18
N VAL A 49 -6.49 -9.10 8.24
CA VAL A 49 -5.70 -8.70 7.07
C VAL A 49 -4.23 -8.98 7.34
N LYS A 50 -3.70 -9.96 6.60
CA LYS A 50 -2.28 -10.26 6.54
C LYS A 50 -1.90 -10.42 5.06
N PRO A 51 -1.27 -9.40 4.45
CA PRO A 51 -0.80 -9.48 3.07
C PRO A 51 0.13 -10.67 2.87
N ASP A 52 0.04 -11.30 1.71
CA ASP A 52 1.01 -12.31 1.30
C ASP A 52 2.28 -11.60 0.81
N LEU A 53 3.32 -11.60 1.66
CA LEU A 53 4.59 -10.95 1.41
C LEU A 53 5.66 -12.01 1.12
N SER A 54 6.37 -11.85 0.02
CA SER A 54 7.50 -12.71 -0.33
C SER A 54 8.73 -12.42 0.53
N ALA A 55 9.72 -13.31 0.51
CA ALA A 55 11.01 -13.05 1.14
C ALA A 55 11.68 -11.78 0.56
N ASP A 56 11.58 -11.58 -0.76
CA ASP A 56 12.11 -10.41 -1.46
C ASP A 56 11.41 -9.11 -1.02
N ASP A 57 10.10 -9.16 -0.76
CA ASP A 57 9.37 -8.00 -0.21
C ASP A 57 9.90 -7.62 1.18
N ILE A 58 10.12 -8.61 2.04
CA ILE A 58 10.65 -8.40 3.39
C ILE A 58 12.08 -7.86 3.35
N GLU A 59 12.93 -8.39 2.45
CA GLU A 59 14.28 -7.87 2.24
C GLU A 59 14.26 -6.44 1.71
N PHE A 60 13.33 -6.11 0.81
CA PHE A 60 13.16 -4.76 0.31
C PHE A 60 12.74 -3.77 1.42
N PHE A 61 11.83 -4.18 2.31
CA PHE A 61 11.44 -3.35 3.46
C PHE A 61 12.64 -3.07 4.37
N ARG A 62 13.40 -4.11 4.73
CA ARG A 62 14.63 -3.97 5.54
C ARG A 62 15.69 -3.09 4.87
N TYR A 63 15.82 -3.18 3.55
CA TYR A 63 16.72 -2.31 2.80
C TYR A 63 16.30 -0.85 2.91
N LEU A 64 15.01 -0.55 2.75
CA LEU A 64 14.50 0.82 2.88
C LEU A 64 14.71 1.37 4.29
N ASP A 65 14.46 0.58 5.33
CA ASP A 65 14.72 0.98 6.72
C ASP A 65 16.19 1.36 6.93
N SER A 66 17.12 0.61 6.32
CA SER A 66 18.57 0.86 6.45
C SER A 66 19.01 2.21 5.87
N ILE A 67 18.23 2.77 4.94
CA ILE A 67 18.47 4.08 4.33
C ILE A 67 17.48 5.14 4.84
N LEU A 68 16.84 4.89 5.99
CA LEU A 68 15.87 5.78 6.65
C LEU A 68 14.69 6.14 5.74
N ARG A 69 14.21 5.18 4.96
CA ARG A 69 13.01 5.31 4.12
C ARG A 69 11.98 4.28 4.53
N TYR A 70 10.71 4.62 4.37
CA TYR A 70 9.60 3.77 4.76
C TYR A 70 8.92 3.12 3.55
N CYS A 71 8.51 1.87 3.72
CA CYS A 71 7.57 1.20 2.82
C CYS A 71 6.26 0.95 3.55
N TYR A 72 5.17 1.48 2.99
CA TYR A 72 3.83 1.14 3.43
C TYR A 72 3.25 0.02 2.58
N VAL A 73 2.24 -0.66 3.09
CA VAL A 73 1.48 -1.66 2.35
C VAL A 73 0.04 -1.20 2.23
N LEU A 74 -0.41 -1.01 0.99
CA LEU A 74 -1.77 -0.62 0.67
C LEU A 74 -2.55 -1.86 0.21
N VAL A 75 -3.46 -2.30 1.06
CA VAL A 75 -4.29 -3.49 0.82
C VAL A 75 -5.64 -3.07 0.26
N TYR A 76 -5.79 -3.19 -1.05
CA TYR A 76 -7.04 -2.94 -1.77
C TYR A 76 -8.03 -4.06 -1.51
N VAL A 77 -9.24 -3.70 -1.10
CA VAL A 77 -10.32 -4.66 -0.83
C VAL A 77 -11.35 -4.56 -1.93
N ARG A 78 -11.67 -5.70 -2.56
CA ARG A 78 -12.70 -5.73 -3.59
C ARG A 78 -14.06 -5.46 -2.98
N ASN A 79 -14.75 -4.44 -3.48
CA ASN A 79 -16.12 -4.14 -3.14
C ASN A 79 -17.05 -5.19 -3.77
N ALA A 80 -17.84 -5.86 -2.94
CA ALA A 80 -18.74 -6.91 -3.40
C ALA A 80 -19.91 -6.39 -4.26
N SER A 81 -20.29 -5.12 -4.09
CA SER A 81 -21.41 -4.50 -4.80
C SER A 81 -21.00 -3.95 -6.17
N THR A 82 -19.85 -3.30 -6.27
CA THR A 82 -19.35 -2.71 -7.54
C THR A 82 -18.44 -3.67 -8.30
N GLY A 83 -17.77 -4.59 -7.59
CA GLY A 83 -16.75 -5.46 -8.16
C GLY A 83 -15.37 -4.80 -8.27
N ASP A 84 -15.26 -3.53 -7.89
CA ASP A 84 -14.07 -2.69 -8.02
C ASP A 84 -13.22 -2.66 -6.74
N TYR A 85 -12.00 -2.12 -6.84
CA TYR A 85 -11.08 -1.90 -5.72
C TYR A 85 -11.06 -0.41 -5.33
N ASP A 86 -12.19 0.06 -4.81
CA ASP A 86 -12.46 1.47 -4.49
C ASP A 86 -12.08 1.87 -3.04
N SER A 87 -11.67 0.88 -2.24
CA SER A 87 -11.32 1.04 -0.84
C SER A 87 -10.07 0.25 -0.51
N ALA A 88 -9.33 0.73 0.49
CA ALA A 88 -8.09 0.11 0.91
C ALA A 88 -7.80 0.33 2.39
N ILE A 89 -6.89 -0.50 2.90
CA ILE A 89 -6.31 -0.40 4.24
C ILE A 89 -4.84 -0.04 4.07
N PHE A 90 -4.41 0.99 4.79
CA PHE A 90 -3.03 1.48 4.77
C PHE A 90 -2.30 0.95 6.00
N LEU A 91 -1.28 0.13 5.79
CA LEU A 91 -0.48 -0.51 6.84
C LEU A 91 0.97 -0.04 6.77
N ASP A 92 1.64 0.04 7.92
CA ASP A 92 3.10 0.03 7.94
C ASP A 92 3.66 -1.38 7.68
N ASP A 93 4.98 -1.48 7.58
CA ASP A 93 5.68 -2.73 7.30
C ASP A 93 5.54 -3.75 8.44
N TYR A 94 5.60 -3.31 9.69
CA TYR A 94 5.40 -4.14 10.87
C TYR A 94 3.99 -4.76 10.89
N GLU A 95 2.96 -3.94 10.71
CA GLU A 95 1.56 -4.34 10.62
C GLU A 95 1.32 -5.29 9.45
N ALA A 96 1.95 -5.05 8.30
CA ALA A 96 1.83 -5.95 7.16
C ALA A 96 2.47 -7.33 7.42
N ILE A 97 3.57 -7.38 8.16
CA ILE A 97 4.26 -8.64 8.52
C ILE A 97 3.48 -9.41 9.60
N GLN A 98 2.99 -8.74 10.63
CA GLN A 98 2.24 -9.38 11.72
C GLN A 98 0.82 -9.75 11.29
N GLY A 99 0.17 -8.84 10.56
CA GLY A 99 -1.25 -8.84 10.25
C GLY A 99 -2.08 -8.11 11.32
N ILE A 100 -3.25 -7.61 10.92
CA ILE A 100 -4.21 -6.94 11.80
C ILE A 100 -5.51 -7.74 11.93
N SER A 101 -6.25 -7.49 13.01
CA SER A 101 -7.55 -8.12 13.27
C SER A 101 -8.62 -7.68 12.25
N LYS A 102 -9.72 -8.42 12.17
CA LYS A 102 -10.84 -8.07 11.29
C LYS A 102 -11.49 -6.75 11.73
N GLU A 103 -11.68 -6.58 13.03
CA GLU A 103 -12.33 -5.43 13.63
C GLU A 103 -11.53 -4.16 13.33
N GLU A 104 -10.21 -4.23 13.48
CA GLU A 104 -9.31 -3.14 13.14
C GLU A 104 -9.29 -2.86 11.63
N ALA A 105 -9.21 -3.91 10.81
CA ALA A 105 -9.26 -3.78 9.36
C ALA A 105 -10.56 -3.10 8.87
N GLN A 106 -11.70 -3.39 9.50
CA GLN A 106 -12.98 -2.77 9.19
C GLN A 106 -13.01 -1.29 9.57
N GLN A 107 -12.38 -0.91 10.69
CA GLN A 107 -12.31 0.49 11.14
C GLN A 107 -11.36 1.33 10.26
N ARG A 108 -10.33 0.71 9.70
CA ARG A 108 -9.29 1.36 8.88
C ARG A 108 -9.56 1.31 7.38
N LEU A 109 -10.63 0.65 6.95
CA LEU A 109 -11.02 0.59 5.55
C LEU A 109 -11.54 1.96 5.10
N VAL A 110 -10.82 2.59 4.17
CA VAL A 110 -11.12 3.95 3.69
C VAL A 110 -11.13 4.00 2.17
N ASP A 111 -11.73 5.05 1.61
CA ASP A 111 -11.71 5.31 0.17
C ASP A 111 -10.32 5.79 -0.30
N LEU A 112 -10.08 5.69 -1.62
CA LEU A 112 -8.77 6.04 -2.20
C LEU A 112 -8.39 7.52 -2.06
N ASN A 113 -9.34 8.46 -1.94
CA ASN A 113 -8.99 9.87 -1.70
C ASN A 113 -8.46 10.07 -0.28
N THR A 114 -9.01 9.34 0.69
CA THR A 114 -8.49 9.34 2.06
C THR A 114 -7.06 8.76 2.10
N VAL A 115 -6.78 7.71 1.32
CA VAL A 115 -5.41 7.15 1.19
C VAL A 115 -4.43 8.18 0.64
N VAL A 116 -4.82 8.97 -0.36
CA VAL A 116 -3.98 10.07 -0.90
C VAL A 116 -3.55 11.03 0.22
N ASN A 117 -4.45 11.34 1.16
CA ASN A 117 -4.13 12.21 2.30
C ASN A 117 -3.13 11.56 3.27
N TYR A 118 -3.20 10.25 3.48
CA TYR A 118 -2.21 9.51 4.26
C TYR A 118 -0.83 9.57 3.60
N LEU A 119 -0.75 9.35 2.28
CA LEU A 119 0.51 9.46 1.54
C LEU A 119 1.11 10.86 1.62
N LYS A 120 0.28 11.90 1.42
CA LYS A 120 0.73 13.29 1.58
C LYS A 120 1.24 13.57 2.99
N THR A 121 0.70 12.92 4.01
CA THR A 121 1.15 13.07 5.40
C THR A 121 2.46 12.35 5.64
N ALA A 122 2.64 11.17 5.04
CA ALA A 122 3.87 10.40 5.13
C ALA A 122 5.06 11.00 4.35
N MET A 123 4.79 11.90 3.38
CA MET A 123 5.81 12.62 2.60
C MET A 123 6.08 14.05 3.11
N LYS A 124 5.57 14.44 4.27
CA LYS A 124 5.87 15.74 4.90
C LYS A 124 7.06 15.62 5.84
#